data_AF-A0A4Q3SCS7-F1
#
_entry.id   AF-A0A4Q3SCS7-F1
#
_cell.length_a   1.000
_cell.length_b   1.000
_cell.length_c   1.000
_cell.angle_alpha   90.00
_cell.angle_beta   90.00
_cell.angle_gamma   90.00
#
_symmetry.space_group_name_H-M   'P 1'
#
loop_
_entity.id
_entity.type
_entity.pdbx_description
1 polymer ?
#
loop_
_entity_poly.entity_id
_entity_poly.type
_entity_poly.pdbx_seq_one_letter_code
_entity_poly.pdbx_strand_id
1 'polypeptide(L)'
;PPGSESKPVDIIRAGTLRTAKIDSVREVQTGKRDINEQIQAKQGTTLFECDSFYYDKSTKTFEAFGRVHINDNDSVNIYSDYLLYHVDTRIANLRKNVRLTDGKSNLTTNTLDYDLNQKIGNYYNGGKVETEKSVLTSTEATYYADSKDVYFKKKVVLNDPQYKLRADSLLYNSQTQLTTFITETVIEDSARNIVTSSGFYDIKNKKAYFGRRPTINDGASQVIADNIDTNDSTGISILTGQVTYKDTAQGFAMRGDFMRVNNKEGSLLATKNAVLIISPAS
;
A
#
# COMPACT_ATOMS: atom_id res chain seq x y z
N PRO A 1 -0.13 -21.18 28.02
CA PRO A 1 0.52 -22.39 27.46
C PRO A 1 1.97 -22.49 27.95
N PRO A 2 2.45 -23.67 28.41
CA PRO A 2 3.85 -23.83 28.78
C PRO A 2 4.72 -23.51 27.56
N GLY A 3 5.74 -22.68 27.79
CA GLY A 3 6.53 -22.03 26.75
C GLY A 3 7.19 -23.02 25.79
N SER A 4 6.76 -23.00 24.53
CA SER A 4 7.65 -23.47 23.48
C SER A 4 8.80 -22.48 23.42
N GLU A 5 9.99 -22.90 23.82
CA GLU A 5 11.20 -22.13 23.53
C GLU A 5 11.23 -21.85 22.03
N SER A 6 11.42 -20.57 21.67
CA SER A 6 11.61 -20.20 20.27
C SER A 6 12.84 -20.94 19.74
N LYS A 7 12.73 -21.51 18.54
CA LYS A 7 13.87 -22.18 17.90
C LYS A 7 15.02 -21.18 17.75
N PRO A 8 16.28 -21.57 18.00
CA PRO A 8 17.41 -20.67 17.79
C PRO A 8 17.58 -20.35 16.30
N VAL A 9 18.39 -19.34 16.01
CA VAL A 9 18.91 -19.12 14.66
C VAL A 9 20.10 -20.06 14.46
N ASP A 10 19.98 -20.97 13.50
CA ASP A 10 21.03 -21.90 13.11
C ASP A 10 21.92 -21.27 12.04
N ILE A 11 23.22 -21.22 12.27
CA ILE A 11 24.19 -20.80 11.25
C ILE A 11 24.48 -21.99 10.34
N ILE A 12 23.97 -21.92 9.10
CA ILE A 12 24.11 -22.98 8.11
C ILE A 12 25.47 -22.89 7.41
N ARG A 13 25.90 -21.66 7.12
CA ARG A 13 27.15 -21.38 6.43
C ARG A 13 27.73 -20.03 6.84
N ALA A 14 29.04 -20.01 7.11
CA ALA A 14 29.82 -18.79 7.23
C ALA A 14 31.27 -19.09 6.83
N GLY A 15 31.94 -18.15 6.16
CA GLY A 15 33.35 -18.31 5.78
C GLY A 15 34.27 -18.32 7.00
N THR A 16 33.97 -17.43 7.95
CA THR A 16 34.53 -17.51 9.30
C THR A 16 33.40 -17.52 10.33
N LEU A 17 33.54 -18.38 11.33
CA LEU A 17 32.65 -18.45 12.48
C LEU A 17 33.50 -18.48 13.76
N ARG A 18 33.23 -17.56 14.67
CA ARG A 18 33.87 -17.50 15.98
C ARG A 18 32.79 -17.54 17.05
N THR A 19 33.05 -18.32 18.09
CA THR A 19 32.22 -18.36 19.30
C THR A 19 33.06 -17.84 20.46
N ALA A 20 32.52 -16.93 21.25
CA ALA A 20 33.17 -16.41 22.45
C ALA A 20 32.20 -16.47 23.64
N LYS A 21 32.70 -16.90 24.79
CA LYS A 21 32.01 -16.72 26.07
C LYS A 21 32.51 -15.41 26.67
N ILE A 22 31.61 -14.44 26.81
CA ILE A 22 31.93 -13.13 27.39
C ILE A 22 31.94 -13.23 28.91
N ASP A 23 31.03 -14.03 29.48
CA ASP A 23 30.96 -14.37 30.90
C ASP A 23 30.31 -15.75 31.09
N SER A 24 29.96 -16.11 32.34
CA SER A 24 29.38 -17.42 32.69
C SER A 24 28.04 -17.72 32.02
N VAL A 25 27.30 -16.71 31.56
CA VAL A 25 25.94 -16.84 31.01
C VAL A 25 25.80 -16.31 29.58
N ARG A 26 26.78 -15.55 29.09
CA ARG A 26 26.74 -14.89 27.78
C ARG A 26 27.66 -15.54 26.77
N GLU A 27 27.06 -16.21 25.79
CA GLU A 27 27.74 -16.74 24.61
C GLU A 27 27.35 -15.92 23.37
N VAL A 28 28.36 -15.51 22.61
CA VAL A 28 28.20 -14.76 21.36
C VAL A 28 28.84 -15.49 20.21
N GLN A 29 28.22 -15.42 19.04
CA GLN A 29 28.76 -15.90 17.78
C GLN A 29 28.92 -14.73 16.82
N THR A 30 30.05 -14.69 16.11
CA THR A 30 30.28 -13.72 15.04
C THR A 30 30.72 -14.45 13.80
N GLY A 31 30.28 -13.97 12.65
CA GLY A 31 30.75 -14.51 11.37
C GLY A 31 30.95 -13.44 10.32
N LYS A 32 31.81 -13.77 9.36
CA LYS A 32 32.03 -13.00 8.13
C LYS A 32 31.96 -13.94 6.93
N ARG A 33 31.42 -13.42 5.83
CA ARG A 33 31.39 -14.08 4.53
C ARG A 33 32.78 -14.39 4.00
N ASP A 34 32.86 -15.35 3.09
CA ASP A 34 34.00 -15.50 2.19
C ASP A 34 33.83 -14.62 0.95
N ILE A 35 34.87 -14.54 0.13
CA ILE A 35 34.88 -13.66 -1.04
C ILE A 35 33.76 -14.00 -2.04
N ASN A 36 33.43 -15.29 -2.18
CA ASN A 36 32.44 -15.80 -3.14
C ASN A 36 31.15 -16.33 -2.50
N GLU A 37 31.04 -16.36 -1.18
CA GLU A 37 29.93 -17.02 -0.50
C GLU A 37 29.37 -16.18 0.65
N GLN A 38 28.07 -15.87 0.59
CA GLN A 38 27.36 -15.18 1.67
C GLN A 38 27.13 -16.11 2.86
N ILE A 39 27.01 -15.49 4.03
CA ILE A 39 26.55 -16.18 5.23
C ILE A 39 25.12 -16.62 5.00
N GLN A 40 24.78 -17.82 5.45
CA GLN A 40 23.41 -18.31 5.50
C GLN A 40 23.08 -18.74 6.93
N ALA A 41 21.98 -18.22 7.45
CA ALA A 41 21.41 -18.60 8.72
C ALA A 41 19.91 -18.91 8.55
N LYS A 42 19.34 -19.67 9.49
CA LYS A 42 17.97 -20.17 9.37
C LYS A 42 17.28 -20.21 10.71
N GLN A 43 15.98 -19.89 10.74
CA GLN A 43 15.11 -20.18 11.88
C GLN A 43 13.75 -20.69 11.39
N GLY A 44 13.48 -21.98 11.62
CA GLY A 44 12.28 -22.61 11.06
C GLY A 44 12.41 -22.72 9.54
N THR A 45 11.52 -22.07 8.79
CA THR A 45 11.58 -21.99 7.32
C THR A 45 12.19 -20.69 6.80
N THR A 46 12.39 -19.69 7.67
CA THR A 46 12.93 -18.39 7.29
C THR A 46 14.44 -18.48 7.13
N LEU A 47 14.95 -18.01 5.98
CA LEU A 47 16.36 -17.93 5.65
C LEU A 47 16.85 -16.48 5.73
N PHE A 48 18.07 -16.32 6.24
CA PHE A 48 18.76 -15.04 6.36
C PHE A 48 20.10 -15.14 5.64
N GLU A 49 20.40 -14.17 4.78
CA GLU A 49 21.69 -14.01 4.13
C GLU A 49 22.27 -12.63 4.43
N CYS A 50 23.60 -12.55 4.60
CA CYS A 50 24.30 -11.30 4.87
C CYS A 50 25.81 -11.41 4.63
N ASP A 51 26.52 -10.30 4.76
CA ASP A 51 27.98 -10.27 4.69
C ASP A 51 28.66 -10.55 6.04
N SER A 52 28.07 -10.13 7.15
CA SER A 52 28.56 -10.44 8.49
C SER A 52 27.43 -10.41 9.52
N PHE A 53 27.62 -11.09 10.65
CA PHE A 53 26.65 -11.10 11.74
C PHE A 53 27.28 -11.08 13.13
N TYR A 54 26.48 -10.67 14.10
CA TYR A 54 26.69 -10.82 15.54
C TYR A 54 25.44 -11.46 16.14
N TYR A 55 25.59 -12.62 16.79
CA TYR A 55 24.49 -13.33 17.42
C TYR A 55 24.78 -13.48 18.91
N ASP A 56 23.97 -12.83 19.72
CA ASP A 56 23.99 -13.00 21.17
C ASP A 56 22.87 -13.97 21.57
N LYS A 57 23.27 -15.17 21.99
CA LYS A 57 22.31 -16.23 22.37
C LYS A 57 21.64 -15.94 23.71
N SER A 58 22.28 -15.14 24.57
CA SER A 58 21.74 -14.81 25.89
C SER A 58 20.60 -13.79 25.80
N THR A 59 20.78 -12.76 24.97
CA THR A 59 19.75 -11.75 24.69
C THR A 59 18.83 -12.17 23.55
N LYS A 60 19.16 -13.25 22.84
CA LYS A 60 18.42 -13.80 21.70
C LYS A 60 18.22 -12.76 20.59
N THR A 61 19.30 -12.04 20.28
CA THR A 61 19.36 -11.01 19.25
C THR A 61 20.37 -11.37 18.18
N PHE A 62 19.92 -11.43 16.93
CA PHE A 62 20.74 -11.68 15.76
C PHE A 62 20.84 -10.40 14.93
N GLU A 63 22.04 -9.82 14.87
CA GLU A 63 22.33 -8.66 14.05
C GLU A 63 23.04 -9.09 12.77
N ALA A 64 22.55 -8.63 11.62
CA ALA A 64 23.15 -8.88 10.32
C ALA A 64 23.50 -7.57 9.62
N PHE A 65 24.64 -7.57 8.94
CA PHE A 65 25.23 -6.38 8.33
C PHE A 65 25.63 -6.66 6.88
N GLY A 66 25.28 -5.72 6.00
CA GLY A 66 25.64 -5.70 4.58
C GLY A 66 24.86 -6.72 3.75
N ARG A 67 24.21 -6.25 2.68
CA ARG A 67 23.43 -7.07 1.73
C ARG A 67 22.52 -8.08 2.46
N VAL A 68 21.82 -7.60 3.48
CA VAL A 68 20.92 -8.45 4.24
C VAL A 68 19.75 -8.86 3.36
N HIS A 69 19.42 -10.14 3.38
CA HIS A 69 18.30 -10.71 2.67
C HIS A 69 17.55 -11.68 3.59
N ILE A 70 16.25 -11.47 3.75
CA ILE A 70 15.33 -12.40 4.42
C ILE A 70 14.45 -13.01 3.35
N ASN A 71 14.43 -14.34 3.26
CA ASN A 71 13.44 -15.09 2.51
C ASN A 71 12.52 -15.81 3.50
N ASP A 72 11.25 -15.40 3.54
CA ASP A 72 10.22 -16.01 4.37
C ASP A 72 9.27 -16.86 3.52
N ASN A 73 9.49 -18.18 3.57
CA ASN A 73 8.62 -19.18 2.94
C ASN A 73 8.37 -18.92 1.43
N ASP A 74 9.44 -18.54 0.71
CA ASP A 74 9.56 -18.27 -0.75
C ASP A 74 8.72 -17.12 -1.33
N SER A 75 7.67 -16.68 -0.64
CA SER A 75 6.71 -15.71 -1.19
C SER A 75 7.05 -14.24 -0.90
N VAL A 76 7.88 -13.96 0.10
CA VAL A 76 8.27 -12.60 0.49
C VAL A 76 9.77 -12.52 0.68
N ASN A 77 10.39 -11.58 -0.04
CA ASN A 77 11.81 -11.29 0.03
C ASN A 77 12.00 -9.88 0.59
N ILE A 78 12.83 -9.75 1.62
CA ILE A 78 13.12 -8.47 2.27
C ILE A 78 14.63 -8.22 2.24
N TYR A 79 15.04 -7.08 1.68
CA TYR A 79 16.43 -6.65 1.55
C TYR A 79 16.69 -5.43 2.42
N SER A 80 17.91 -5.29 2.96
CA SER A 80 18.38 -4.08 3.65
C SER A 80 19.90 -4.08 3.82
N ASP A 81 20.47 -2.99 4.36
CA ASP A 81 21.89 -2.98 4.75
C ASP A 81 22.12 -3.46 6.19
N TYR A 82 21.09 -3.40 7.04
CA TYR A 82 21.17 -3.82 8.44
C TYR A 82 19.86 -4.42 8.93
N LEU A 83 19.98 -5.49 9.71
CA LEU A 83 18.88 -6.15 10.41
C LEU A 83 19.26 -6.33 11.88
N LEU A 84 18.36 -5.91 12.77
CA LEU A 84 18.27 -6.42 14.13
C LEU A 84 17.09 -7.38 14.21
N TYR A 85 17.38 -8.65 14.50
CA TYR A 85 16.37 -9.69 14.59
C TYR A 85 16.21 -10.21 16.02
N HIS A 86 14.99 -10.15 16.53
CA HIS A 86 14.62 -10.69 17.84
C HIS A 86 14.14 -12.13 17.67
N VAL A 87 14.96 -13.10 18.12
CA VAL A 87 14.75 -14.53 17.83
C VAL A 87 13.48 -15.08 18.49
N ASP A 88 13.16 -14.62 19.71
CA ASP A 88 11.97 -15.08 20.44
C ASP A 88 10.67 -14.57 19.81
N THR A 89 10.59 -13.27 19.53
CA THR A 89 9.37 -12.63 19.01
C THR A 89 9.26 -12.71 17.50
N ARG A 90 10.34 -13.09 16.80
CA ARG A 90 10.45 -13.11 15.33
C ARG A 90 10.17 -11.74 14.70
N ILE A 91 10.61 -10.68 15.37
CA ILE A 91 10.54 -9.30 14.88
C ILE A 91 11.87 -8.94 14.20
N ALA A 92 11.79 -8.48 12.95
CA ALA A 92 12.90 -8.00 12.15
C ALA A 92 12.84 -6.47 12.02
N ASN A 93 13.82 -5.77 12.60
CA ASN A 93 14.00 -4.34 12.43
C ASN A 93 15.06 -4.07 11.35
N LEU A 94 14.60 -3.74 10.14
CA LEU A 94 15.46 -3.50 8.98
C LEU A 94 15.73 -2.01 8.79
N ARG A 95 16.98 -1.67 8.46
CA ARG A 95 17.43 -0.27 8.31
C ARG A 95 18.28 -0.11 7.06
N LYS A 96 18.12 1.07 6.43
CA LYS A 96 18.79 1.55 5.21
C LYS A 96 18.52 0.69 3.98
N ASN A 97 18.15 1.35 2.88
CA ASN A 97 17.90 0.72 1.58
C ASN A 97 16.94 -0.49 1.68
N VAL A 98 15.89 -0.37 2.50
CA VAL A 98 14.97 -1.48 2.73
C VAL A 98 14.07 -1.66 1.52
N ARG A 99 13.98 -2.90 1.03
CA ARG A 99 13.06 -3.29 -0.04
C ARG A 99 12.35 -4.59 0.32
N LEU A 100 11.03 -4.56 0.40
CA LEU A 100 10.19 -5.76 0.52
C LEU A 100 9.50 -6.01 -0.82
N THR A 101 9.54 -7.25 -1.30
CA THR A 101 8.84 -7.65 -2.52
C THR A 101 8.22 -9.03 -2.40
N ASP A 102 7.08 -9.20 -3.05
CA ASP A 102 6.37 -10.46 -3.25
C ASP A 102 6.33 -10.88 -4.72
N GLY A 103 7.21 -10.30 -5.54
CA GLY A 103 7.29 -10.53 -6.99
C GLY A 103 6.31 -9.70 -7.83
N LYS A 104 5.25 -9.12 -7.23
CA LYS A 104 4.30 -8.25 -7.93
C LYS A 104 4.43 -6.78 -7.55
N SER A 105 4.80 -6.53 -6.30
CA SER A 105 4.95 -5.18 -5.76
C SER A 105 6.30 -5.00 -5.09
N ASN A 106 6.75 -3.75 -5.02
CA ASN A 106 7.99 -3.36 -4.34
C ASN A 106 7.69 -2.26 -3.34
N LEU A 107 7.76 -2.58 -2.05
CA LEU A 107 7.77 -1.60 -0.98
C LEU A 107 9.22 -1.17 -0.73
N THR A 108 9.51 0.12 -0.78
CA THR A 108 10.83 0.67 -0.44
C THR A 108 10.75 1.74 0.64
N THR A 109 11.69 1.71 1.58
CA THR A 109 11.78 2.64 2.72
C THR A 109 13.19 2.60 3.33
N ASN A 110 13.52 3.51 4.24
CA ASN A 110 14.75 3.45 5.04
C ASN A 110 14.59 2.67 6.35
N THR A 111 13.36 2.48 6.83
CA THR A 111 13.09 1.78 8.10
C THR A 111 11.85 0.91 7.96
N LEU A 112 12.00 -0.40 8.17
CA LEU A 112 10.88 -1.33 8.20
C LEU A 112 10.96 -2.17 9.47
N ASP A 113 9.86 -2.27 10.20
CA ASP A 113 9.69 -3.23 11.28
C ASP A 113 8.73 -4.31 10.80
N TYR A 114 9.20 -5.54 10.72
CA TYR A 114 8.47 -6.66 10.13
C TYR A 114 8.29 -7.79 11.14
N ASP A 115 7.03 -8.16 11.40
CA ASP A 115 6.66 -9.31 12.22
C ASP A 115 6.55 -10.54 11.32
N LEU A 116 7.46 -11.51 11.46
CA LEU A 116 7.46 -12.75 10.66
C LEU A 116 6.36 -13.75 11.05
N ASN A 117 5.74 -13.60 12.23
CA ASN A 117 4.61 -14.46 12.63
C ASN A 117 3.32 -13.98 11.99
N GLN A 118 3.08 -12.67 12.04
CA GLN A 118 1.86 -12.04 11.49
C GLN A 118 2.00 -11.64 10.03
N LYS A 119 3.25 -11.61 9.53
CA LYS A 119 3.63 -11.12 8.20
C LYS A 119 3.17 -9.68 7.94
N ILE A 120 3.41 -8.83 8.94
CA ILE A 120 3.03 -7.41 8.91
C ILE A 120 4.30 -6.56 8.90
N GLY A 121 4.42 -5.69 7.89
CA GLY A 121 5.49 -4.72 7.79
C GLY A 121 5.00 -3.30 8.08
N ASN A 122 5.73 -2.54 8.89
CA ASN A 122 5.42 -1.14 9.18
C ASN A 122 6.61 -0.24 8.87
N TYR A 123 6.34 0.89 8.21
CA TYR A 123 7.28 2.01 8.15
C TYR A 123 6.61 3.29 8.63
N TYR A 124 7.42 4.20 9.18
CA TYR A 124 6.94 5.43 9.81
C TYR A 124 7.62 6.71 9.30
N ASN A 125 8.68 6.59 8.48
CA ASN A 125 9.54 7.71 8.10
C ASN A 125 9.65 7.89 6.59
N GLY A 126 8.53 7.68 5.89
CA GLY A 126 8.47 7.74 4.45
C GLY A 126 8.72 6.39 3.79
N GLY A 127 7.95 6.13 2.74
CA GLY A 127 8.12 4.96 1.91
C GLY A 127 7.30 5.07 0.64
N LYS A 128 7.53 4.13 -0.27
CA LYS A 128 6.71 3.98 -1.46
C LYS A 128 6.43 2.52 -1.77
N VAL A 129 5.29 2.27 -2.39
CA VAL A 129 4.94 0.98 -2.99
C VAL A 129 4.78 1.18 -4.48
N GLU A 130 5.54 0.41 -5.24
CA GLU A 130 5.55 0.43 -6.69
C GLU A 130 4.96 -0.87 -7.22
N THR A 131 4.04 -0.74 -8.16
CA THR A 131 3.53 -1.84 -8.98
C THR A 131 3.95 -1.61 -10.44
N GLU A 132 3.41 -2.37 -11.40
CA GLU A 132 3.76 -2.22 -12.82
C GLU A 132 3.49 -0.82 -13.37
N LYS A 133 2.41 -0.16 -12.92
CA LYS A 133 1.96 1.13 -13.46
C LYS A 133 1.92 2.25 -12.44
N SER A 134 1.60 1.92 -11.19
CA SER A 134 1.27 2.93 -10.18
C SER A 134 2.35 2.98 -9.09
N VAL A 135 2.62 4.21 -8.62
CA VAL A 135 3.51 4.49 -7.50
C VAL A 135 2.72 5.18 -6.39
N LEU A 136 2.68 4.55 -5.21
CA LEU A 136 2.04 5.08 -4.02
C LEU A 136 3.12 5.52 -3.03
N THR A 137 3.00 6.73 -2.48
CA THR A 137 3.92 7.29 -1.48
C THR A 137 3.15 7.71 -0.24
N SER A 138 3.75 7.54 0.94
CA SER A 138 3.19 8.06 2.20
C SER A 138 4.28 8.26 3.25
N THR A 139 3.93 8.88 4.38
CA THR A 139 4.81 8.97 5.54
C THR A 139 4.84 7.64 6.31
N GLU A 140 3.67 7.02 6.48
CA GLU A 140 3.54 5.75 7.20
C GLU A 140 2.73 4.76 6.37
N ALA A 141 3.05 3.48 6.48
CA ALA A 141 2.14 2.44 6.03
C ALA A 141 2.30 1.14 6.81
N THR A 142 1.22 0.38 6.81
CA THR A 142 1.18 -1.01 7.27
C THR A 142 0.90 -1.91 6.08
N TYR A 143 1.80 -2.85 5.81
CA TYR A 143 1.71 -3.86 4.75
C TYR A 143 1.32 -5.21 5.35
N TYR A 144 0.26 -5.82 4.83
CA TYR A 144 -0.22 -7.15 5.20
C TYR A 144 0.11 -8.14 4.10
N ALA A 145 1.11 -9.01 4.32
CA ALA A 145 1.63 -9.85 3.25
C ALA A 145 0.66 -10.93 2.77
N ASP A 146 -0.22 -11.42 3.64
CA ASP A 146 -1.18 -12.48 3.31
C ASP A 146 -2.33 -11.97 2.44
N SER A 147 -2.92 -10.81 2.77
CA SER A 147 -4.02 -10.22 2.01
C SER A 147 -3.57 -9.31 0.86
N LYS A 148 -2.29 -8.92 0.84
CA LYS A 148 -1.72 -7.94 -0.10
C LYS A 148 -2.27 -6.53 0.08
N ASP A 149 -2.84 -6.26 1.25
CA ASP A 149 -3.33 -4.93 1.60
C ASP A 149 -2.21 -4.06 2.13
N VAL A 150 -2.27 -2.78 1.75
CA VAL A 150 -1.40 -1.74 2.26
C VAL A 150 -2.27 -0.61 2.76
N TYR A 151 -2.15 -0.32 4.05
CA TYR A 151 -2.81 0.82 4.65
C TYR A 151 -1.84 2.00 4.71
N PHE A 152 -2.01 2.97 3.82
CA PHE A 152 -1.19 4.17 3.74
C PHE A 152 -1.79 5.29 4.60
N LYS A 153 -0.92 6.01 5.31
CA LYS A 153 -1.30 7.12 6.19
C LYS A 153 -0.35 8.31 6.01
N LYS A 154 -0.91 9.50 6.23
CA LYS A 154 -0.26 10.81 6.22
C LYS A 154 0.40 11.15 4.89
N LYS A 155 -0.21 12.12 4.18
CA LYS A 155 0.26 12.68 2.90
C LYS A 155 0.37 11.61 1.81
N VAL A 156 -0.71 10.86 1.60
CA VAL A 156 -0.70 9.80 0.59
C VAL A 156 -0.86 10.39 -0.81
N VAL A 157 0.03 9.97 -1.71
CA VAL A 157 -0.05 10.31 -3.14
C VAL A 157 0.09 9.03 -3.95
N LEU A 158 -0.91 8.75 -4.79
CA LEU A 158 -0.87 7.72 -5.83
C LEU A 158 -0.70 8.42 -7.17
N ASN A 159 0.35 8.04 -7.90
CA ASN A 159 0.56 8.47 -9.28
C ASN A 159 0.41 7.26 -10.20
N ASP A 160 -0.56 7.33 -11.10
CA ASP A 160 -0.78 6.39 -12.19
C ASP A 160 -0.66 7.14 -13.52
N PRO A 161 -0.29 6.50 -14.64
CA PRO A 161 -0.28 7.15 -15.95
C PRO A 161 -1.61 7.80 -16.34
N GLN A 162 -2.74 7.32 -15.79
CA GLN A 162 -4.08 7.81 -16.13
C GLN A 162 -4.61 8.87 -15.18
N TYR A 163 -4.15 8.88 -13.92
CA TYR A 163 -4.68 9.80 -12.91
C TYR A 163 -3.73 9.95 -11.72
N LYS A 164 -3.96 11.00 -10.95
CA LYS A 164 -3.30 11.27 -9.68
C LYS A 164 -4.34 11.30 -8.57
N LEU A 165 -4.00 10.72 -7.43
CA LEU A 165 -4.85 10.72 -6.25
C LEU A 165 -4.09 11.22 -5.03
N ARG A 166 -4.76 12.01 -4.20
CA ARG A 166 -4.24 12.56 -2.94
C ARG A 166 -5.24 12.37 -1.80
N ALA A 167 -4.76 11.88 -0.67
CA ALA A 167 -5.56 11.69 0.54
C ALA A 167 -4.70 11.78 1.80
N ASP A 168 -5.33 11.95 2.97
CA ASP A 168 -4.63 11.71 4.22
C ASP A 168 -4.31 10.22 4.40
N SER A 169 -5.30 9.35 4.17
CA SER A 169 -5.15 7.91 4.35
C SER A 169 -5.98 7.14 3.32
N LEU A 170 -5.46 6.02 2.83
CA LEU A 170 -6.18 5.13 1.92
C LEU A 170 -5.78 3.67 2.14
N LEU A 171 -6.65 2.76 1.73
CA LEU A 171 -6.35 1.33 1.65
C LEU A 171 -6.13 0.95 0.18
N TYR A 172 -5.08 0.18 -0.09
CA TYR A 172 -4.76 -0.28 -1.43
C TYR A 172 -4.41 -1.76 -1.40
N ASN A 173 -5.01 -2.55 -2.28
CA ASN A 173 -4.63 -3.93 -2.47
C ASN A 173 -3.67 -4.05 -3.66
N SER A 174 -2.42 -4.47 -3.42
CA SER A 174 -1.39 -4.50 -4.47
C SER A 174 -1.60 -5.61 -5.51
N GLN A 175 -2.44 -6.61 -5.21
CA GLN A 175 -2.77 -7.70 -6.12
C GLN A 175 -3.97 -7.38 -7.03
N THR A 176 -5.04 -6.83 -6.48
CA THR A 176 -6.27 -6.51 -7.24
C THR A 176 -6.24 -5.10 -7.83
N GLN A 177 -5.31 -4.25 -7.36
CA GLN A 177 -5.23 -2.82 -7.69
C GLN A 177 -6.48 -2.03 -7.28
N LEU A 178 -7.21 -2.53 -6.28
CA LEU A 178 -8.35 -1.84 -5.69
C LEU A 178 -7.87 -0.77 -4.71
N THR A 179 -8.24 0.49 -4.97
CA THR A 179 -8.02 1.60 -4.05
C THR A 179 -9.31 1.91 -3.32
N THR A 180 -9.31 1.93 -1.98
CA THR A 180 -10.47 2.28 -1.16
C THR A 180 -10.23 3.62 -0.46
N PHE A 181 -11.16 4.54 -0.64
CA PHE A 181 -11.13 5.88 -0.06
C PHE A 181 -11.80 5.83 1.31
N ILE A 182 -11.07 6.22 2.34
CA ILE A 182 -11.56 6.23 3.73
C ILE A 182 -11.46 7.61 4.39
N THR A 183 -10.79 8.55 3.73
CA THR A 183 -10.73 9.97 4.08
C THR A 183 -11.14 10.81 2.87
N GLU A 184 -11.24 12.13 3.06
CA GLU A 184 -11.28 13.06 1.93
C GLU A 184 -10.14 12.74 0.96
N THR A 185 -10.49 12.61 -0.31
CA THR A 185 -9.66 12.15 -1.40
C THR A 185 -9.92 13.01 -2.61
N VAL A 186 -8.86 13.57 -3.17
CA VAL A 186 -8.87 14.33 -4.42
C VAL A 186 -8.28 13.47 -5.51
N ILE A 187 -8.98 13.35 -6.63
CA ILE A 187 -8.58 12.55 -7.80
C ILE A 187 -8.59 13.46 -9.02
N GLU A 188 -7.49 13.46 -9.76
CA GLU A 188 -7.27 14.33 -10.91
C GLU A 188 -6.84 13.46 -12.10
N ASP A 189 -7.59 13.50 -13.20
CA ASP A 189 -7.16 12.96 -14.49
C ASP A 189 -7.07 14.08 -15.54
N SER A 190 -6.91 13.74 -16.82
CA SER A 190 -6.74 14.75 -17.88
C SER A 190 -7.95 15.66 -18.10
N ALA A 191 -9.14 15.27 -17.63
CA ALA A 191 -10.39 16.01 -17.82
C ALA A 191 -11.12 16.32 -16.50
N ARG A 192 -11.01 15.43 -15.52
CA ARG A 192 -11.85 15.43 -14.32
C ARG A 192 -11.06 15.78 -13.07
N ASN A 193 -11.70 16.56 -12.20
CA ASN A 193 -11.32 16.75 -10.82
C ASN A 193 -12.45 16.23 -9.93
N ILE A 194 -12.15 15.26 -9.08
CA ILE A 194 -13.11 14.56 -8.22
C ILE A 194 -12.70 14.75 -6.77
N VAL A 195 -13.65 15.15 -5.92
CA VAL A 195 -13.48 15.19 -4.47
C VAL A 195 -14.51 14.25 -3.85
N THR A 196 -14.06 13.30 -3.04
CA THR A 196 -14.91 12.32 -2.34
C THR A 196 -14.38 12.04 -0.94
N SER A 197 -15.21 11.54 -0.03
CA SER A 197 -14.79 11.14 1.32
C SER A 197 -14.97 9.64 1.61
N SER A 198 -15.47 8.88 0.62
CA SER A 198 -15.56 7.43 0.71
C SER A 198 -15.72 6.79 -0.67
N GLY A 199 -15.42 5.50 -0.73
CA GLY A 199 -15.72 4.67 -1.87
C GLY A 199 -14.50 3.90 -2.37
N PHE A 200 -14.46 3.56 -3.65
CA PHE A 200 -13.36 2.82 -4.21
C PHE A 200 -13.15 3.10 -5.70
N TYR A 201 -11.96 2.76 -6.18
CA TYR A 201 -11.65 2.66 -7.59
C TYR A 201 -10.98 1.32 -7.90
N ASP A 202 -11.65 0.56 -8.77
CA ASP A 202 -11.15 -0.68 -9.36
C ASP A 202 -10.57 -0.34 -10.74
N ILE A 203 -9.26 -0.13 -10.78
CA ILE A 203 -8.51 0.26 -11.99
C ILE A 203 -8.67 -0.81 -13.08
N LYS A 204 -8.63 -2.09 -12.68
CA LYS A 204 -8.67 -3.23 -13.62
C LYS A 204 -9.99 -3.27 -14.36
N ASN A 205 -11.11 -3.08 -13.65
CA ASN A 205 -12.44 -3.12 -14.22
C ASN A 205 -12.96 -1.75 -14.67
N LYS A 206 -12.19 -0.67 -14.44
CA LYS A 206 -12.56 0.72 -14.73
C LYS A 206 -13.90 1.12 -14.10
N LYS A 207 -14.10 0.71 -12.86
CA LYS A 207 -15.31 0.98 -12.07
C LYS A 207 -14.95 1.79 -10.84
N ALA A 208 -15.72 2.84 -10.59
CA ALA A 208 -15.58 3.68 -9.42
C ALA A 208 -16.91 3.78 -8.68
N TYR A 209 -16.83 3.84 -7.36
CA TYR A 209 -17.91 4.29 -6.50
C TYR A 209 -17.39 5.44 -5.66
N PHE A 210 -18.12 6.55 -5.66
CA PHE A 210 -17.83 7.73 -4.87
C PHE A 210 -19.02 8.00 -3.95
N GLY A 211 -18.79 7.98 -2.63
CA GLY A 211 -19.82 8.18 -1.62
C GLY A 211 -19.52 9.35 -0.70
N ARG A 212 -20.50 9.71 0.14
CA ARG A 212 -20.45 10.86 1.05
C ARG A 212 -20.35 12.19 0.29
N ARG A 213 -21.31 12.39 -0.61
CA ARG A 213 -21.52 13.65 -1.31
C ARG A 213 -20.33 14.08 -2.20
N PRO A 214 -19.82 13.20 -3.09
CA PRO A 214 -18.74 13.57 -3.99
C PRO A 214 -19.09 14.75 -4.89
N THR A 215 -18.08 15.50 -5.29
CA THR A 215 -18.14 16.53 -6.33
C THR A 215 -17.24 16.10 -7.49
N ILE A 216 -17.80 16.05 -8.70
CA ILE A 216 -17.07 15.78 -9.94
C ILE A 216 -17.16 17.02 -10.82
N ASN A 217 -16.02 17.61 -11.15
CA ASN A 217 -15.90 18.64 -12.17
C ASN A 217 -15.30 18.01 -13.42
N ASP A 218 -15.97 18.14 -14.56
CA ASP A 218 -15.56 17.61 -15.87
C ASP A 218 -15.77 18.69 -16.93
N GLY A 219 -14.71 19.45 -17.23
CA GLY A 219 -14.79 20.63 -18.09
C GLY A 219 -15.84 21.64 -17.61
N ALA A 220 -16.89 21.84 -18.42
CA ALA A 220 -18.01 22.75 -18.11
C ALA A 220 -19.10 22.11 -17.23
N SER A 221 -19.00 20.80 -16.96
CA SER A 221 -19.97 20.06 -16.17
C SER A 221 -19.53 19.91 -14.72
N GLN A 222 -20.48 20.04 -13.79
CA GLN A 222 -20.31 19.74 -12.38
C GLN A 222 -21.43 18.83 -11.89
N VAL A 223 -21.05 17.78 -11.16
CA VAL A 223 -21.96 16.79 -10.60
C VAL A 223 -21.74 16.67 -9.10
N ILE A 224 -22.84 16.76 -8.34
CA ILE A 224 -22.88 16.50 -6.91
C ILE A 224 -24.04 15.55 -6.64
N ALA A 225 -23.84 14.48 -5.88
CA ALA A 225 -24.87 13.53 -5.48
C ALA A 225 -24.44 12.87 -4.17
N ASP A 226 -25.34 12.23 -3.41
CA ASP A 226 -24.95 11.51 -2.20
C ASP A 226 -24.04 10.32 -2.53
N ASN A 227 -24.31 9.64 -3.65
CA ASN A 227 -23.47 8.58 -4.23
C ASN A 227 -23.40 8.67 -5.76
N ILE A 228 -22.25 8.29 -6.31
CA ILE A 228 -21.97 8.20 -7.74
C ILE A 228 -21.30 6.86 -8.06
N ASP A 229 -21.94 6.03 -8.88
CA ASP A 229 -21.36 4.82 -9.45
C ASP A 229 -20.99 5.09 -10.92
N THR A 230 -19.73 4.91 -11.27
CA THR A 230 -19.23 5.15 -12.64
C THR A 230 -18.61 3.89 -13.23
N ASN A 231 -18.95 3.62 -14.48
CA ASN A 231 -18.29 2.61 -15.30
C ASN A 231 -17.69 3.29 -16.53
N ASP A 232 -16.39 3.59 -16.47
CA ASP A 232 -15.69 4.31 -17.54
C ASP A 232 -15.63 3.46 -18.83
N SER A 233 -15.72 2.13 -18.74
CA SER A 233 -15.73 1.26 -19.93
C SER A 233 -17.00 1.43 -20.77
N THR A 234 -18.15 1.64 -20.12
CA THR A 234 -19.43 1.88 -20.80
C THR A 234 -19.72 3.37 -20.98
N GLY A 235 -19.09 4.25 -20.19
CA GLY A 235 -19.40 5.67 -20.12
C GLY A 235 -20.68 5.98 -19.33
N ILE A 236 -21.18 5.01 -18.56
CA ILE A 236 -22.42 5.15 -17.79
C ILE A 236 -22.07 5.55 -16.35
N SER A 237 -22.76 6.57 -15.85
CA SER A 237 -22.76 6.91 -14.42
C SER A 237 -24.18 6.90 -13.86
N ILE A 238 -24.34 6.34 -12.65
CA ILE A 238 -25.58 6.34 -11.88
C ILE A 238 -25.37 7.25 -10.67
N LEU A 239 -26.20 8.28 -10.57
CA LEU A 239 -26.15 9.31 -9.53
C LEU A 239 -27.37 9.13 -8.63
N THR A 240 -27.18 9.02 -7.33
CA THR A 240 -28.28 8.79 -6.38
C THR A 240 -28.21 9.73 -5.18
N GLY A 241 -29.39 10.20 -4.75
CA GLY A 241 -29.58 11.08 -3.59
C GLY A 241 -29.17 12.53 -3.86
N GLN A 242 -30.14 13.46 -3.78
CA GLN A 242 -29.90 14.91 -3.87
C GLN A 242 -28.95 15.33 -5.01
N VAL A 243 -29.17 14.76 -6.20
CA VAL A 243 -28.33 14.97 -7.36
C VAL A 243 -28.48 16.40 -7.87
N THR A 244 -27.37 17.05 -8.15
CA THR A 244 -27.27 18.31 -8.90
C THR A 244 -26.26 18.10 -10.02
N TYR A 245 -26.74 18.21 -11.25
CA TYR A 245 -25.93 18.21 -12.47
C TYR A 245 -26.00 19.61 -13.07
N LYS A 246 -24.88 20.25 -13.36
CA LYS A 246 -24.82 21.58 -13.97
C LYS A 246 -23.90 21.53 -15.17
N ASP A 247 -24.34 22.06 -16.31
CA ASP A 247 -23.52 22.23 -17.51
C ASP A 247 -23.53 23.70 -17.92
N THR A 248 -22.41 24.38 -17.75
CA THR A 248 -22.29 25.80 -18.10
C THR A 248 -22.11 26.04 -19.60
N ALA A 249 -21.67 25.05 -20.37
CA ALA A 249 -21.54 25.18 -21.82
C ALA A 249 -22.91 25.12 -22.51
N GLN A 250 -23.83 24.31 -21.97
CA GLN A 250 -25.20 24.18 -22.46
C GLN A 250 -26.21 25.07 -21.73
N GLY A 251 -25.78 25.76 -20.66
CA GLY A 251 -26.63 26.71 -19.93
C GLY A 251 -27.78 26.06 -19.15
N PHE A 252 -27.60 24.84 -18.63
CA PHE A 252 -28.64 24.18 -17.84
C PHE A 252 -28.13 23.59 -16.52
N ALA A 253 -29.05 23.37 -15.60
CA ALA A 253 -28.86 22.55 -14.43
C ALA A 253 -30.04 21.59 -14.26
N MET A 254 -29.77 20.39 -13.79
CA MET A 254 -30.76 19.39 -13.44
C MET A 254 -30.62 18.98 -11.98
N ARG A 255 -31.75 18.74 -11.33
CA ARG A 255 -31.84 18.17 -9.99
C ARG A 255 -32.75 16.96 -9.96
N GLY A 256 -32.56 16.06 -9.00
CA GLY A 256 -33.39 14.88 -8.77
C GLY A 256 -32.75 13.89 -7.80
N ASP A 257 -33.47 12.84 -7.40
CA ASP A 257 -32.93 11.83 -6.48
C ASP A 257 -32.29 10.64 -7.20
N PHE A 258 -32.50 10.52 -8.51
CA PHE A 258 -31.85 9.53 -9.36
C PHE A 258 -31.56 10.12 -10.72
N MET A 259 -30.31 9.98 -11.19
CA MET A 259 -29.95 10.27 -12.57
C MET A 259 -29.09 9.17 -13.17
N ARG A 260 -29.29 8.90 -14.46
CA ARG A 260 -28.41 8.09 -15.28
C ARG A 260 -27.82 8.97 -16.37
N VAL A 261 -26.49 9.05 -16.41
CA VAL A 261 -25.72 9.78 -17.41
C VAL A 261 -25.04 8.78 -18.32
N ASN A 262 -25.09 9.00 -19.63
CA ASN A 262 -24.33 8.25 -20.63
C ASN A 262 -23.45 9.21 -21.43
N ASN A 263 -22.17 9.27 -21.08
CA ASN A 263 -21.21 10.19 -21.68
C ASN A 263 -20.90 9.86 -23.15
N LYS A 264 -21.13 8.62 -23.60
CA LYS A 264 -20.91 8.22 -25.00
C LYS A 264 -22.06 8.67 -25.91
N GLU A 265 -23.28 8.68 -25.38
CA GLU A 265 -24.47 9.15 -26.11
C GLU A 265 -24.75 10.63 -25.88
N GLY A 266 -24.11 11.26 -24.88
CA GLY A 266 -24.44 12.61 -24.44
C GLY A 266 -25.85 12.70 -23.85
N SER A 267 -26.35 11.61 -23.26
CA SER A 267 -27.73 11.52 -22.76
C SER A 267 -27.80 11.52 -21.23
N LEU A 268 -28.85 12.13 -20.70
CA LEU A 268 -29.11 12.19 -19.27
C LEU A 268 -30.60 11.94 -18.99
N LEU A 269 -30.88 10.97 -18.12
CA LEU A 269 -32.22 10.66 -17.62
C LEU A 269 -32.27 10.99 -16.13
N ALA A 270 -33.16 11.90 -15.72
CA ALA A 270 -33.43 12.18 -14.32
C ALA A 270 -34.84 11.75 -13.92
N THR A 271 -34.97 11.18 -12.73
CA THR A 271 -36.25 10.76 -12.15
C THR A 271 -36.29 11.09 -10.66
N LYS A 272 -37.49 11.13 -10.08
CA LYS A 272 -37.80 11.44 -8.67
C LYS A 272 -37.39 12.86 -8.28
N ASN A 273 -38.39 13.71 -8.01
CA ASN A 273 -38.19 15.13 -7.69
C ASN A 273 -37.33 15.85 -8.74
N ALA A 274 -37.52 15.47 -10.02
CA ALA A 274 -36.68 15.94 -11.11
C ALA A 274 -37.06 17.36 -11.52
N VAL A 275 -36.06 18.25 -11.60
CA VAL A 275 -36.23 19.65 -12.03
C VAL A 275 -35.16 20.00 -13.03
N LEU A 276 -35.55 20.52 -14.19
CA LEU A 276 -34.67 21.12 -15.18
C LEU A 276 -34.74 22.64 -15.05
N ILE A 277 -33.58 23.28 -14.93
CA ILE A 277 -33.41 24.73 -14.85
C ILE A 277 -32.59 25.14 -16.06
N ILE A 278 -33.15 25.99 -16.92
CA ILE A 278 -32.46 26.53 -18.09
C ILE A 278 -32.10 27.98 -17.78
N SER A 279 -30.82 28.30 -17.91
CA SER A 279 -30.31 29.67 -17.83
C SER A 279 -30.01 30.13 -19.26
N PRO A 280 -30.89 30.91 -19.90
CA PRO A 280 -30.62 31.42 -21.24
C PRO A 280 -29.31 32.22 -21.21
N ALA A 281 -28.48 32.03 -22.24
CA ALA A 281 -27.29 32.85 -22.43
C ALA A 281 -27.69 34.33 -22.47
N SER A 282 -27.04 35.14 -21.63
CA SER A 282 -27.14 36.60 -21.65
C SER A 282 -26.46 37.19 -22.88
#